data_AF-A0AAV6U7V7-F1
#
_entry.id   AF-A0AAV6U7V7-F1
#
_cell.length_a   1.000
_cell.length_b   1.000
_cell.length_c   1.000
_cell.angle_alpha   90.00
_cell.angle_beta   90.00
_cell.angle_gamma   90.00
#
_symmetry.space_group_name_H-M   'P 1'
#
loop_
_entity.id
_entity.type
_entity.pdbx_description
1 polymer ?
#
loop_
_entity_poly.entity_id
_entity_poly.type
_entity_poly.pdbx_seq_one_letter_code
_entity_poly.pdbx_strand_id
1 'polypeptide(L)'
;MFLSRFPNCAAAKIRICTIPSRYRGCTVLTSLRQLAEIMGMKLGELIFFCFTDPLLNDVVRIGKEGEGIDVTDGYSPYQQDFQMVERTAYSVTANPTLFFWIHVIGCFLGEERRTEPGTSCHDSGTLPSMPAGLHRGNMML
;
A
#
# COMPACT_ATOMS: atom_id res chain seq x y z
N MET A 1 12.45 1.14 -14.10
CA MET A 1 13.39 0.06 -13.70
C MET A 1 14.85 0.54 -13.62
N PHE A 2 15.50 0.90 -14.75
CA PHE A 2 16.91 1.33 -14.76
C PHE A 2 17.24 2.47 -13.78
N LEU A 3 16.48 3.58 -13.82
CA LEU A 3 16.65 4.72 -12.91
C LEU A 3 16.28 4.41 -11.44
N SER A 4 15.58 3.30 -11.19
CA SER A 4 15.28 2.82 -9.83
C SER A 4 16.48 2.05 -9.25
N ARG A 5 17.14 1.24 -10.09
CA ARG A 5 18.34 0.48 -9.70
C ARG A 5 19.57 1.38 -9.55
N PHE A 6 19.71 2.40 -10.39
CA PHE A 6 20.83 3.34 -10.38
C PHE A 6 20.38 4.75 -10.00
N PRO A 7 20.17 5.04 -8.70
CA PRO A 7 19.66 6.33 -8.25
C PRO A 7 20.66 7.48 -8.43
N ASN A 8 21.95 7.19 -8.55
CA ASN A 8 23.03 8.19 -8.60
C ASN A 8 23.50 8.51 -10.03
N CYS A 9 22.71 8.19 -11.06
CA CYS A 9 23.07 8.53 -12.44
C CYS A 9 22.71 9.99 -12.79
N ALA A 10 23.41 10.59 -13.76
CA ALA A 10 23.14 11.97 -14.19
C ALA A 10 21.68 12.18 -14.66
N ALA A 11 21.06 11.13 -15.22
CA ALA A 11 19.68 11.12 -15.69
C ALA A 11 18.64 10.80 -14.58
N ALA A 12 19.04 10.66 -13.31
CA ALA A 12 18.14 10.27 -12.23
C ALA A 12 16.94 11.21 -12.07
N LYS A 13 17.07 12.49 -12.46
CA LYS A 13 15.97 13.48 -12.43
C LYS A 13 14.77 13.08 -13.30
N ILE A 14 14.99 12.37 -14.40
CA ILE A 14 13.92 11.89 -15.30
C ILE A 14 12.97 10.92 -14.57
N ARG A 15 13.41 10.36 -13.42
CA ARG A 15 12.61 9.44 -12.62
C ARG A 15 11.25 10.02 -12.23
N ILE A 16 11.12 11.34 -12.04
CA ILE A 16 9.85 11.98 -11.66
C ILE A 16 8.68 11.60 -12.60
N CYS A 17 8.94 11.46 -13.89
CA CYS A 17 7.94 11.07 -14.89
C CYS A 17 7.66 9.55 -14.89
N THR A 18 8.59 8.74 -14.42
CA THR A 18 8.56 7.26 -14.51
C THR A 18 8.24 6.57 -13.18
N ILE A 19 8.17 7.32 -12.07
CA ILE A 19 7.71 6.80 -10.76
C ILE A 19 6.33 6.14 -10.85
N PRO A 20 5.29 6.73 -11.47
CA PRO A 20 3.93 6.14 -11.45
C PRO A 20 3.83 4.83 -12.24
N SER A 21 4.81 4.52 -13.09
CA SER A 21 4.90 3.22 -13.78
C SER A 21 5.23 2.07 -12.81
N ARG A 22 5.91 2.36 -11.69
CA ARG A 22 6.24 1.34 -10.69
C ARG A 22 5.00 0.96 -9.88
N TYR A 23 4.74 -0.35 -9.78
CA TYR A 23 3.55 -0.94 -9.14
C TYR A 23 2.23 -0.53 -9.79
N ARG A 24 2.25 -0.13 -11.06
CA ARG A 24 1.03 0.13 -11.82
C ARG A 24 0.17 -1.15 -11.87
N GLY A 25 -1.11 -1.02 -11.54
CA GLY A 25 -2.04 -2.15 -11.46
C GLY A 25 -1.89 -3.03 -10.23
N CYS A 26 -1.02 -2.68 -9.29
CA CYS A 26 -0.82 -3.41 -8.03
C CYS A 26 -1.44 -2.67 -6.83
N THR A 27 -2.57 -2.01 -7.05
CA THR A 27 -3.19 -1.10 -6.07
C THR A 27 -3.56 -1.78 -4.76
N VAL A 28 -3.99 -3.05 -4.78
CA VAL A 28 -4.36 -3.80 -3.57
C VAL A 28 -3.13 -4.06 -2.72
N LEU A 29 -2.01 -4.46 -3.35
CA LEU A 29 -0.74 -4.69 -2.68
C LEU A 29 -0.19 -3.40 -2.05
N THR A 30 -0.26 -2.27 -2.78
CA THR A 30 0.16 -0.97 -2.24
C THR A 30 -0.72 -0.53 -1.07
N SER A 31 -2.04 -0.70 -1.17
CA SER A 31 -2.98 -0.34 -0.10
C SER A 31 -2.80 -1.21 1.14
N LEU A 32 -2.52 -2.50 0.95
CA LEU A 32 -2.28 -3.43 2.05
C LEU A 32 -0.98 -3.10 2.80
N ARG A 33 0.07 -2.72 2.08
CA ARG A 33 1.31 -2.22 2.68
C ARG A 33 1.09 -0.95 3.51
N GLN A 34 0.33 0.00 2.97
CA GLN A 34 -0.02 1.23 3.70
C GLN A 34 -0.78 0.92 4.99
N LEU A 35 -1.74 0.01 4.93
CA LEU A 35 -2.47 -0.41 6.12
C LEU A 35 -1.55 -1.08 7.16
N ALA A 36 -0.62 -1.93 6.73
CA ALA A 36 0.36 -2.53 7.63
C ALA A 36 1.25 -1.46 8.30
N GLU A 37 1.67 -0.43 7.55
CA GLU A 37 2.44 0.70 8.06
C GLU A 37 1.64 1.52 9.10
N ILE A 38 0.34 1.74 8.88
CA ILE A 38 -0.54 2.45 9.83
C ILE A 38 -0.75 1.65 11.11
N MET A 39 -0.98 0.34 10.98
CA MET A 39 -1.18 -0.55 12.13
C MET A 39 0.11 -0.83 12.90
N GLY A 40 1.27 -0.49 12.33
CA GLY A 40 2.59 -0.80 12.92
C GLY A 40 2.90 -2.30 12.96
N MET A 41 2.23 -3.10 12.13
CA MET A 41 2.32 -4.56 12.12
C MET A 41 2.99 -5.06 10.84
N LYS A 42 3.49 -6.30 10.86
CA LYS A 42 3.99 -6.93 9.64
C LYS A 42 2.84 -7.38 8.74
N LEU A 43 3.09 -7.44 7.44
CA LEU A 43 2.10 -7.90 6.46
C LEU A 43 1.54 -9.29 6.79
N GLY A 44 2.40 -10.22 7.23
CA GLY A 44 1.99 -11.56 7.65
C GLY A 44 1.11 -11.58 8.90
N GLU A 45 1.30 -10.62 9.81
CA GLU A 45 0.47 -10.50 11.01
C GLU A 45 -0.93 -9.97 10.66
N LEU A 46 -0.99 -9.01 9.72
CA LEU A 46 -2.23 -8.42 9.24
C LEU A 46 -3.17 -9.46 8.61
N ILE A 47 -2.60 -10.47 7.93
CA ILE A 47 -3.37 -11.55 7.30
C ILE A 47 -4.13 -12.40 8.33
N PHE A 48 -3.64 -12.55 9.57
CA PHE A 48 -4.38 -13.30 10.60
C PHE A 48 -5.69 -12.64 11.04
N PHE A 49 -5.87 -11.34 10.74
CA PHE A 49 -7.13 -10.63 11.00
C PHE A 49 -8.17 -10.80 9.88
N CYS A 50 -7.87 -11.63 8.86
CA CYS A 50 -8.80 -11.98 7.81
C CYS A 50 -9.66 -13.18 8.26
N PHE A 51 -10.92 -12.91 8.64
CA PHE A 51 -11.82 -13.94 9.22
C PHE A 51 -12.89 -14.47 8.25
N THR A 52 -12.89 -14.07 6.98
CA THR A 52 -13.92 -14.46 6.02
C THR A 52 -13.33 -15.20 4.82
N ASP A 53 -13.98 -16.29 4.40
CA ASP A 53 -13.52 -17.11 3.27
C ASP A 53 -13.23 -16.32 1.98
N PRO A 54 -14.07 -15.35 1.56
CA PRO A 54 -13.79 -14.59 0.33
C PRO A 54 -12.54 -13.71 0.46
N LEU A 55 -12.27 -13.20 1.67
CA LEU A 55 -11.08 -12.41 1.96
C LEU A 55 -9.83 -13.29 1.96
N LEU A 56 -9.90 -14.49 2.56
CA LEU A 56 -8.81 -15.47 2.52
C LEU A 56 -8.47 -15.88 1.08
N ASN A 57 -9.48 -16.09 0.22
CA ASN A 57 -9.25 -16.40 -1.20
C ASN A 57 -8.49 -15.29 -1.93
N ASP A 58 -8.80 -14.02 -1.65
CA ASP A 58 -8.07 -12.88 -2.18
C ASP A 58 -6.62 -12.84 -1.65
N VAL A 59 -6.43 -13.13 -0.35
CA VAL A 59 -5.10 -13.18 0.26
C VAL A 59 -4.22 -14.29 -0.32
N VAL A 60 -4.78 -15.50 -0.49
CA VAL A 60 -4.07 -16.64 -1.10
C VAL A 60 -3.65 -16.30 -2.53
N ARG A 61 -4.50 -15.59 -3.27
CA ARG A 61 -4.22 -15.17 -4.66
C ARG A 61 -3.05 -14.21 -4.75
N ILE A 62 -2.98 -13.21 -3.87
CA ILE A 62 -1.86 -12.26 -3.85
C ILE A 62 -0.59 -12.88 -3.25
N GLY A 63 -0.73 -13.87 -2.38
CA GLY A 63 0.37 -14.56 -1.69
C GLY A 63 1.00 -15.70 -2.49
N LYS A 64 0.66 -15.85 -3.78
CA LYS A 64 1.20 -16.91 -4.62
C LYS A 64 2.72 -16.81 -4.74
N GLU A 65 3.40 -17.88 -4.35
CA GLU A 65 4.86 -17.98 -4.42
C GLU A 65 5.37 -17.96 -5.88
N GLY A 66 6.59 -17.46 -6.09
CA GLY A 66 7.25 -17.45 -7.39
C GLY A 66 6.98 -16.24 -8.28
N GLU A 67 6.10 -15.32 -7.89
CA GLU A 67 5.79 -14.09 -8.66
C GLU A 67 6.89 -12.99 -8.51
N GLY A 68 7.91 -13.22 -7.67
CA GLY A 68 9.06 -12.33 -7.52
C GLY A 68 8.74 -10.96 -6.90
N ILE A 69 7.66 -10.87 -6.13
CA ILE A 69 7.23 -9.62 -5.46
C ILE A 69 8.29 -9.14 -4.44
N ASP A 70 8.97 -10.09 -3.79
CA ASP A 70 9.99 -9.78 -2.76
C ASP A 70 11.28 -9.21 -3.38
N VAL A 71 11.47 -9.39 -4.69
CA VAL A 71 12.63 -8.87 -5.42
C VAL A 71 12.36 -7.43 -5.82
N THR A 72 12.81 -6.50 -4.97
CA THR A 72 12.60 -5.04 -5.14
C THR A 72 13.09 -4.47 -6.46
N ASP A 73 14.16 -5.04 -7.01
CA ASP A 73 14.79 -4.65 -8.28
C ASP A 73 14.44 -5.59 -9.45
N GLY A 74 13.43 -6.43 -9.28
CA GLY A 74 12.92 -7.32 -10.31
C GLY A 74 12.00 -6.62 -11.32
N TYR A 75 11.49 -7.41 -12.26
CA TYR A 75 10.50 -6.98 -13.25
C TYR A 75 9.07 -6.95 -12.69
N SER A 76 8.81 -7.62 -11.57
CA SER A 76 7.46 -7.77 -10.97
C SER A 76 6.73 -6.43 -10.72
N PRO A 77 7.37 -5.31 -10.31
CA PRO A 77 6.66 -4.04 -10.14
C PRO A 77 6.21 -3.41 -11.45
N TYR A 78 6.72 -3.87 -12.59
CA TYR A 78 6.45 -3.32 -13.93
C TYR A 78 5.64 -4.28 -14.81
N GLN A 79 5.06 -5.33 -14.22
CA GLN A 79 4.34 -6.39 -14.94
C GLN A 79 3.23 -5.90 -15.88
N GLN A 80 2.53 -4.82 -15.51
CA GLN A 80 1.48 -4.25 -16.35
C GLN A 80 2.06 -3.41 -17.51
N ASP A 81 3.05 -2.56 -17.25
CA ASP A 81 3.62 -1.68 -18.27
C ASP A 81 4.49 -2.44 -19.28
N PHE A 82 5.12 -3.54 -18.84
CA PHE A 82 5.84 -4.46 -19.73
C PHE A 82 4.94 -5.53 -20.35
N GLN A 83 3.63 -5.49 -20.08
CA GLN A 83 2.66 -6.44 -20.63
C GLN A 83 3.06 -7.91 -20.42
N MET A 84 3.73 -8.21 -19.30
CA MET A 84 4.08 -9.59 -18.94
C MET A 84 2.83 -10.39 -18.57
N VAL A 85 1.78 -9.68 -18.13
CA VAL A 85 0.45 -10.20 -17.84
C VAL A 85 -0.58 -9.25 -18.44
N GLU A 86 -1.67 -9.81 -19.00
CA GLU A 86 -2.80 -9.00 -19.49
C GLU A 86 -3.54 -8.31 -18.33
N ARG A 87 -3.61 -9.01 -17.19
CA ARG A 87 -4.25 -8.51 -15.98
C ARG A 87 -3.47 -8.97 -14.76
N THR A 88 -3.16 -8.03 -13.88
CA THR A 88 -2.41 -8.31 -12.65
C THR A 88 -3.28 -9.04 -11.64
N ALA A 89 -2.68 -9.99 -10.92
CA ALA A 89 -3.33 -10.66 -9.79
C ALA A 89 -3.54 -9.71 -8.59
N TYR A 90 -2.93 -8.52 -8.60
CA TYR A 90 -2.93 -7.53 -7.53
C TYR A 90 -3.89 -6.35 -7.79
N SER A 91 -4.71 -6.43 -8.84
CA SER A 91 -5.67 -5.38 -9.17
C SER A 91 -6.87 -5.37 -8.22
N VAL A 92 -7.51 -4.20 -8.11
CA VAL A 92 -8.76 -4.03 -7.35
C VAL A 92 -9.87 -4.89 -7.92
N THR A 93 -9.95 -4.96 -9.25
CA THR A 93 -10.95 -5.77 -9.95
C THR A 93 -10.76 -7.26 -9.70
N ALA A 94 -9.53 -7.72 -9.45
CA ALA A 94 -9.25 -9.11 -9.12
C ALA A 94 -9.58 -9.41 -7.64
N ASN A 95 -9.29 -8.50 -6.72
CA ASN A 95 -9.45 -8.71 -5.27
C ASN A 95 -10.35 -7.63 -4.64
N PRO A 96 -11.65 -7.60 -4.98
CA PRO A 96 -12.55 -6.57 -4.51
C PRO A 96 -12.81 -6.66 -3.00
N THR A 97 -12.86 -7.87 -2.43
CA THR A 97 -13.14 -8.08 -1.01
C THR A 97 -11.99 -7.61 -0.15
N LEU A 98 -10.75 -7.98 -0.51
CA LEU A 98 -9.55 -7.51 0.18
C LEU A 98 -9.39 -6.00 0.08
N PHE A 99 -9.62 -5.42 -1.11
CA PHE A 99 -9.56 -3.98 -1.29
C PHE A 99 -10.58 -3.25 -0.39
N PHE A 100 -11.82 -3.72 -0.37
CA PHE A 100 -12.87 -3.17 0.49
C PHE A 100 -12.50 -3.26 1.97
N TRP A 101 -12.06 -4.42 2.43
CA TRP A 101 -11.63 -4.64 3.82
C TRP A 101 -10.52 -3.68 4.25
N ILE A 102 -9.49 -3.50 3.40
CA ILE A 102 -8.41 -2.54 3.66
C ILE A 102 -8.96 -1.11 3.85
N HIS A 103 -9.90 -0.70 3.00
CA HIS A 103 -10.45 0.65 3.05
C HIS A 103 -11.35 0.87 4.26
N VAL A 104 -12.17 -0.13 4.61
CA VAL A 104 -13.02 -0.05 5.81
C VAL A 104 -12.17 0.14 7.06
N ILE A 105 -11.09 -0.64 7.21
CA ILE A 105 -10.19 -0.50 8.35
C ILE A 105 -9.44 0.84 8.31
N GLY A 106 -8.96 1.26 7.14
CA GLY A 106 -8.31 2.57 6.96
C GLY A 106 -9.22 3.74 7.36
N CYS A 107 -10.51 3.67 7.03
CA CYS A 107 -11.49 4.68 7.45
C CYS A 107 -11.66 4.71 8.98
N PHE A 108 -11.71 3.55 9.65
CA PHE A 108 -11.80 3.49 11.11
C PHE A 108 -10.56 4.05 11.82
N LEU A 109 -9.39 3.96 11.19
CA LEU A 109 -8.14 4.52 11.72
C LEU A 109 -7.97 6.02 11.45
N GLY A 110 -8.95 6.67 10.79
CA GLY A 110 -8.91 8.10 10.51
C GLY A 110 -7.90 8.49 9.43
N GLU A 111 -7.58 7.59 8.48
CA GLU A 111 -6.68 7.92 7.38
C GLU A 111 -7.38 8.88 6.38
N GLU A 112 -7.07 10.19 6.48
CA GLU A 112 -7.62 11.25 5.61
C GLU A 112 -7.30 11.05 4.11
N ARG A 113 -6.33 10.19 3.77
CA ARG A 113 -5.93 9.93 2.37
C ARG A 113 -7.06 9.30 1.54
N ARG A 114 -8.05 8.66 2.16
CA ARG A 114 -9.11 7.91 1.47
C ARG A 114 -10.51 8.51 1.59
N THR A 115 -10.71 9.45 2.51
CA THR A 115 -11.92 10.27 2.52
C THR A 115 -11.82 11.25 1.37
N GLU A 116 -12.79 11.23 0.46
CA GLU A 116 -12.88 12.26 -0.58
C GLU A 116 -12.82 13.65 0.10
N PRO A 117 -12.14 14.66 -0.48
CA PRO A 117 -11.89 15.96 0.15
C PRO A 117 -13.13 16.87 0.25
N GLY A 118 -14.30 16.31 0.60
CA GLY A 118 -15.58 17.02 0.68
C GLY A 118 -16.59 16.43 1.66
N THR A 119 -16.27 15.37 2.41
CA THR A 119 -17.13 14.84 3.48
C THR A 119 -16.37 14.78 4.81
N SER A 120 -15.80 15.91 5.22
CA SER A 120 -15.68 16.16 6.65
C SER A 120 -17.10 16.39 7.17
N CYS A 121 -17.72 15.34 7.71
CA CYS A 121 -18.82 15.50 8.64
C CYS A 121 -18.24 16.22 9.86
N HIS A 122 -18.27 17.55 9.80
CA HIS A 122 -18.13 18.38 10.97
C HIS A 122 -19.32 18.07 11.89
N ASP A 123 -18.97 17.75 13.14
CA ASP A 123 -19.80 17.73 14.34
C ASP A 123 -20.75 16.53 14.55
N SER A 124 -20.25 15.52 15.26
CA SER A 124 -20.85 15.10 16.55
C SER A 124 -20.00 14.03 17.26
N GLY A 125 -19.48 14.38 18.44
CA GLY A 125 -19.07 13.40 19.46
C GLY A 125 -17.58 13.04 19.52
N THR A 126 -16.76 13.94 20.04
CA THR A 126 -15.58 13.68 20.90
C THR A 126 -14.95 12.28 20.91
N LEU A 127 -13.80 12.16 20.25
CA LEU A 127 -12.57 11.60 20.85
C LEU A 127 -11.41 12.53 20.42
N PRO A 128 -10.59 13.05 21.36
CA PRO A 128 -9.50 13.94 21.00
C PRO A 128 -8.45 13.17 20.21
N SER A 129 -8.12 13.69 19.03
CA SER A 129 -6.97 13.24 18.26
C SER A 129 -5.72 13.36 19.13
N MET A 130 -5.02 12.24 19.31
CA MET A 130 -3.69 12.28 19.91
C MET A 130 -2.77 13.10 19.02
N PRO A 131 -2.07 14.11 19.55
CA PRO A 131 -1.13 14.90 18.75
C PRO A 131 0.09 14.06 18.39
N ALA A 132 0.25 13.77 17.10
CA ALA A 132 1.49 13.29 16.51
C ALA A 132 2.53 14.42 16.56
N GLY A 133 3.30 14.49 17.65
CA GLY A 133 4.39 15.45 17.78
C GLY A 133 4.89 15.58 19.22
N LEU A 134 5.75 14.66 19.66
CA LEU A 134 6.59 14.93 20.82
C LEU A 134 8.05 14.56 20.53
N HIS A 135 8.85 15.62 20.49
CA HIS A 135 10.31 15.70 20.41
C HIS A 135 11.10 14.46 20.87
N ARG A 136 12.02 14.01 20.01
CA ARG A 136 13.36 13.58 20.48
C ARG A 136 14.41 14.48 19.87
N GLY A 137 14.74 15.54 20.61
CA GLY A 137 15.92 16.37 20.43
C GLY A 137 16.47 16.74 21.80
N ASN A 138 17.61 16.12 22.14
CA ASN A 138 18.65 16.55 23.08
C ASN A 138 18.34 16.84 24.56
N MET A 139 18.94 16.05 25.45
CA MET A 139 19.60 16.62 26.63
C MET A 139 20.84 15.80 27.00
N MET A 140 21.97 16.50 27.04
CA MET A 140 23.24 16.07 27.63
C MET A 140 23.08 15.84 29.13
N LEU A 141 23.73 14.79 29.64
CA LEU A 141 24.56 14.77 30.84
C LEU A 141 25.58 13.63 30.67
#